data_AF-A0A8S2SIN1-F1
#
_entry.id   AF-A0A8S2SIN1-F1
#
_cell.length_a   1.000
_cell.length_b   1.000
_cell.length_c   1.000
_cell.angle_alpha   90.00
_cell.angle_beta   90.00
_cell.angle_gamma   90.00
#
_symmetry.space_group_name_H-M   'P 1'
#
loop_
_entity.id
_entity.type
_entity.pdbx_description
1 polymer ?
#
loop_
_entity_poly.entity_id
_entity_poly.type
_entity_poly.pdbx_seq_one_letter_code
_entity_poly.pdbx_strand_id
1 'polypeptide(L)'
;DNVASFKAGHSFTVAGKQYYDTSQSINLLVSSNRYGHVFYATQNKGLAILPSSYIDKNSKHLTKTLEETVDADDTANNDNVSDENDIYYAPFMSTNNSYVPIWLALNSDETILSVLLSDENNWMIILYDVIKLIQMIDNSTLCSMSFSDSVGGTIHSLAWNPVINNLFALMDGSGSVYTYEYDTNIKTIKNSGKSEQNEDNACLCWSPKGKHLVVANYDGSIQLYETNMKLGNAYPTANPNSSAICVNILWLSAKTFLFGYCNSDIDDTENNLDNNEENFYLLSATYEKHKNTSKILIYNDLFFDVDSSSSDIQGRYFFSSITDWKVIFCGLTKSAKVNVLGGNELSPPIDRAFEGLQNGYLFYVPTYKDLKLKKLFFGLQCNED
;
A
#
# COMPACT_ATOMS: atom_id res chain seq x y z
N ASP A 1 -0.46 23.81 -22.39
CA ASP A 1 -1.23 23.00 -21.43
C ASP A 1 -0.79 21.55 -21.49
N ASN A 2 0.24 21.18 -20.73
CA ASN A 2 0.64 19.78 -20.57
C ASN A 2 -0.13 19.23 -19.36
N VAL A 3 -1.32 18.71 -19.61
CA VAL A 3 -2.07 17.98 -18.59
C VAL A 3 -1.34 16.65 -18.38
N ALA A 4 -0.92 16.37 -17.15
CA ALA A 4 -0.40 15.05 -16.81
C ALA A 4 -1.51 14.01 -17.04
N SER A 5 -1.27 13.03 -17.89
CA SER A 5 -2.22 11.97 -18.23
C SER A 5 -1.63 10.61 -17.94
N PHE A 6 -2.47 9.66 -17.53
CA PHE A 6 -2.10 8.25 -17.45
C PHE A 6 -2.18 7.59 -18.82
N LYS A 7 -1.30 6.62 -19.11
CA LYS A 7 -1.36 5.79 -20.31
C LYS A 7 -1.41 4.31 -19.90
N ALA A 8 -2.28 3.55 -20.55
CA ALA A 8 -2.44 2.12 -20.31
C ALA A 8 -1.22 1.28 -20.70
N GLY A 9 -0.82 0.34 -19.83
CA GLY A 9 -0.02 -0.82 -20.20
C GLY A 9 -0.90 -2.06 -20.48
N HIS A 10 -0.28 -3.18 -20.90
CA HIS A 10 -0.98 -4.45 -21.05
C HIS A 10 -1.17 -5.12 -19.69
N SER A 11 -2.37 -5.65 -19.43
CA SER A 11 -2.62 -6.49 -18.26
C SER A 11 -2.06 -7.89 -18.48
N PHE A 12 -1.51 -8.50 -17.43
CA PHE A 12 -1.02 -9.87 -17.49
C PHE A 12 -1.30 -10.58 -16.16
N THR A 13 -1.44 -11.90 -16.21
CA THR A 13 -1.84 -12.70 -15.05
C THR A 13 -0.63 -13.21 -14.30
N VAL A 14 -0.46 -12.78 -13.05
CA VAL A 14 0.61 -13.24 -12.14
C VAL A 14 0.17 -14.47 -11.33
N ALA A 15 -1.08 -14.49 -10.87
CA ALA A 15 -1.63 -15.59 -10.10
C ALA A 15 -3.09 -15.86 -10.47
N GLY A 16 -3.56 -17.09 -10.19
CA GLY A 16 -4.99 -17.38 -10.21
C GLY A 16 -5.72 -16.72 -9.03
N LYS A 17 -7.01 -17.01 -8.87
CA LYS A 17 -7.83 -16.49 -7.77
C LYS A 17 -7.19 -16.82 -6.41
N GLN A 18 -7.12 -15.82 -5.54
CA GLN A 18 -6.61 -15.90 -4.17
C GLN A 18 -7.78 -15.73 -3.20
N TYR A 19 -7.75 -16.40 -2.04
CA TYR A 19 -8.86 -16.41 -1.08
C TYR A 19 -8.39 -15.94 0.30
N TYR A 20 -8.83 -14.78 0.73
CA TYR A 20 -8.42 -14.18 2.01
C TYR A 20 -9.61 -14.00 2.93
N ASP A 21 -9.36 -14.08 4.23
CA ASP A 21 -10.29 -13.58 5.24
C ASP A 21 -10.50 -12.08 5.01
N THR A 22 -11.75 -11.68 5.04
CA THR A 22 -12.23 -10.35 4.76
C THR A 22 -11.89 -9.33 5.84
N SER A 23 -11.73 -9.79 7.07
CA SER A 23 -11.26 -8.98 8.20
C SER A 23 -9.77 -8.66 8.08
N GLN A 24 -8.99 -9.49 7.39
CA GLN A 24 -7.54 -9.37 7.32
C GLN A 24 -7.09 -8.23 6.40
N SER A 25 -6.13 -7.42 6.86
CA SER A 25 -5.43 -6.48 5.98
C SER A 25 -4.46 -7.19 5.04
N ILE A 26 -4.61 -6.92 3.74
CA ILE A 26 -3.70 -7.45 2.73
C ILE A 26 -2.94 -6.32 2.00
N ASN A 27 -1.66 -6.55 1.79
CA ASN A 27 -0.80 -5.78 0.90
C ASN A 27 0.17 -6.74 0.21
N LEU A 28 -0.22 -7.25 -0.96
CA LEU A 28 0.49 -8.37 -1.60
C LEU A 28 1.44 -7.93 -2.69
N LEU A 29 1.60 -6.63 -2.93
CA LEU A 29 2.45 -6.09 -3.98
C LEU A 29 3.41 -5.05 -3.40
N VAL A 30 4.69 -5.17 -3.72
CA VAL A 30 5.65 -4.09 -3.50
C VAL A 30 6.60 -3.98 -4.68
N SER A 31 7.06 -2.77 -4.98
CA SER A 31 8.09 -2.55 -5.99
C SER A 31 9.36 -1.99 -5.39
N SER A 32 10.47 -2.58 -5.80
CA SER A 32 11.80 -2.02 -5.61
C SER A 32 12.18 -1.19 -6.83
N ASN A 33 12.30 0.11 -6.63
CA ASN A 33 12.80 1.04 -7.62
C ASN A 33 14.32 1.01 -7.73
N ARG A 34 15.01 0.71 -6.63
CA ARG A 34 16.46 0.58 -6.57
C ARG A 34 16.94 -0.59 -7.42
N TYR A 35 16.26 -1.73 -7.33
CA TYR A 35 16.64 -2.94 -8.06
C TYR A 35 15.81 -3.17 -9.32
N GLY A 36 14.76 -2.38 -9.56
CA GLY A 36 13.94 -2.49 -10.76
C GLY A 36 13.14 -3.78 -10.81
N HIS A 37 12.57 -4.21 -9.68
CA HIS A 37 11.78 -5.44 -9.57
C HIS A 37 10.45 -5.18 -8.87
N VAL A 38 9.46 -5.99 -9.18
CA VAL A 38 8.17 -6.05 -8.50
C VAL A 38 8.04 -7.42 -7.84
N PHE A 39 7.58 -7.41 -6.61
CA PHE A 39 7.33 -8.61 -5.83
C PHE A 39 5.82 -8.72 -5.59
N TYR A 40 5.28 -9.90 -5.87
CA TYR A 40 3.86 -10.19 -5.63
C TYR A 40 3.72 -11.51 -4.88
N ALA A 41 3.03 -11.50 -3.75
CA ALA A 41 2.85 -12.69 -2.94
C ALA A 41 1.62 -13.49 -3.39
N THR A 42 1.79 -14.81 -3.52
CA THR A 42 0.72 -15.72 -3.96
C THR A 42 0.59 -16.88 -2.97
N GLN A 43 -0.64 -17.34 -2.72
CA GLN A 43 -0.94 -18.49 -1.87
C GLN A 43 -0.39 -19.79 -2.46
N ASN A 44 -0.45 -19.94 -3.79
CA ASN A 44 -0.21 -21.23 -4.45
C ASN A 44 1.23 -21.41 -4.98
N LYS A 45 1.89 -20.32 -5.37
CA LYS A 45 3.21 -20.37 -6.03
C LYS A 45 4.33 -19.71 -5.20
N GLY A 46 4.01 -19.16 -4.04
CA GLY A 46 4.95 -18.38 -3.24
C GLY A 46 5.09 -16.94 -3.74
N LEU A 47 6.30 -16.40 -3.64
CA LEU A 47 6.64 -15.04 -4.02
C LEU A 47 6.99 -14.95 -5.51
N ALA A 48 6.15 -14.28 -6.29
CA ALA A 48 6.46 -13.91 -7.66
C ALA A 48 7.42 -12.73 -7.69
N ILE A 49 8.47 -12.85 -8.51
CA ILE A 49 9.55 -11.88 -8.69
C ILE A 49 9.56 -11.50 -10.16
N LEU A 50 9.24 -10.24 -10.45
CA LEU A 50 9.05 -9.72 -11.80
C LEU A 50 10.06 -8.62 -12.08
N PRO A 51 10.94 -8.77 -13.07
CA PRO A 51 11.77 -7.66 -13.54
C PRO A 51 10.90 -6.53 -14.11
N SER A 52 11.21 -5.28 -13.79
CA SER A 52 10.50 -4.13 -14.39
C SER A 52 10.64 -4.10 -15.91
N SER A 53 11.70 -4.68 -16.46
CA SER A 53 11.89 -4.84 -17.90
C SER A 53 10.87 -5.78 -18.55
N TYR A 54 10.44 -6.82 -17.83
CA TYR A 54 9.37 -7.71 -18.31
C TYR A 54 8.06 -6.94 -18.43
N ILE A 55 7.74 -6.14 -17.41
CA ILE A 55 6.53 -5.30 -17.39
C ILE A 55 6.59 -4.26 -18.52
N ASP A 56 7.74 -3.62 -18.71
CA ASP A 56 7.94 -2.66 -19.81
C ASP A 56 7.78 -3.31 -21.19
N LYS A 57 8.35 -4.49 -21.43
CA LYS A 57 8.25 -5.22 -22.72
C LYS A 57 6.79 -5.49 -23.07
N ASN A 58 6.04 -6.05 -22.13
CA ASN A 58 4.62 -6.35 -22.32
C ASN A 58 3.78 -5.08 -22.51
N SER A 59 4.25 -3.93 -22.01
CA SER A 59 3.57 -2.65 -22.19
C SER A 59 3.85 -1.96 -23.54
N LYS A 60 4.99 -2.24 -24.20
CA LYS A 60 5.44 -1.55 -25.43
C LYS A 60 4.65 -1.90 -26.70
N HIS A 61 4.02 -3.07 -26.77
CA HIS A 61 3.27 -3.48 -27.96
C HIS A 61 2.02 -2.64 -28.24
N LEU A 62 1.56 -1.85 -27.26
CA LEU A 62 0.46 -0.90 -27.40
C LEU A 62 0.86 0.43 -28.03
N THR A 63 2.16 0.77 -28.04
CA THR A 63 2.63 2.03 -28.65
C THR A 63 2.74 1.98 -30.17
N LYS A 64 3.07 0.82 -30.75
CA LYS A 64 3.20 0.69 -32.21
C LYS A 64 1.86 0.71 -32.96
N THR A 65 0.79 0.21 -32.34
CA THR A 65 -0.53 0.09 -33.00
C THR A 65 -1.30 1.40 -33.12
N LEU A 66 -0.84 2.50 -32.52
CA LEU A 66 -1.52 3.81 -32.59
C LEU A 66 -0.83 4.85 -33.49
N GLU A 67 0.46 4.68 -33.82
CA GLU A 67 1.22 5.66 -34.63
C GLU A 67 1.66 5.13 -36.01
N GLU A 68 1.61 3.82 -36.26
CA GLU A 68 2.02 3.20 -37.53
C GLU A 68 0.81 2.54 -38.22
N THR A 69 -0.09 3.35 -38.81
CA THR A 69 -1.05 2.88 -39.85
C THR A 69 -0.88 3.62 -41.18
N VAL A 70 0.29 4.20 -41.43
CA VAL A 70 0.66 4.71 -42.75
C VAL A 70 2.02 4.11 -43.13
N ASP A 71 1.93 3.11 -44.02
CA ASP A 71 3.00 2.60 -44.88
C ASP A 71 4.18 1.85 -44.24
N ALA A 72 4.04 0.53 -44.11
CA ALA A 72 5.12 -0.42 -44.42
C ALA A 72 4.57 -1.85 -44.57
N ASP A 73 4.41 -2.28 -45.82
CA ASP A 73 4.70 -3.68 -46.19
C ASP A 73 6.14 -3.97 -45.74
N ASP A 74 6.34 -4.99 -44.89
CA ASP A 74 7.43 -5.96 -45.09
C ASP A 74 7.45 -7.03 -43.99
N THR A 75 7.20 -8.26 -44.44
CA THR A 75 7.73 -9.52 -43.91
C THR A 75 7.41 -9.90 -42.46
N ALA A 76 6.39 -10.75 -42.34
CA ALA A 76 6.25 -11.71 -41.26
C ALA A 76 7.52 -12.58 -41.16
N ASN A 77 8.44 -12.22 -40.27
CA ASN A 77 9.36 -13.16 -39.68
C ASN A 77 8.78 -13.63 -38.35
N ASN A 78 8.37 -14.90 -38.36
CA ASN A 78 8.24 -15.76 -37.20
C ASN A 78 9.60 -15.83 -36.49
N ASP A 79 9.94 -14.81 -35.72
CA ASP A 79 10.89 -14.98 -34.65
C ASP A 79 10.16 -15.67 -33.52
N ASN A 80 10.32 -17.00 -33.48
CA ASN A 80 10.15 -17.80 -32.28
C ASN A 80 11.09 -17.26 -31.20
N VAL A 81 10.72 -16.14 -30.57
CA VAL A 81 11.29 -15.73 -29.29
C VAL A 81 10.68 -16.69 -28.29
N SER A 82 11.50 -17.61 -27.80
CA SER A 82 11.14 -18.48 -26.70
C SER A 82 10.54 -17.65 -25.56
N ASP A 83 9.23 -17.81 -25.35
CA ASP A 83 8.47 -17.35 -24.18
C ASP A 83 8.96 -18.08 -22.93
N GLU A 84 10.23 -17.91 -22.55
CA GLU A 84 10.71 -18.29 -21.23
C GLU A 84 10.00 -17.37 -20.23
N ASN A 85 9.28 -17.98 -19.29
CA ASN A 85 8.54 -17.29 -18.24
C ASN A 85 9.47 -16.35 -17.45
N ASP A 86 9.50 -15.07 -17.84
CA ASP A 86 10.25 -13.97 -17.18
C ASP A 86 9.76 -13.68 -15.74
N ILE A 87 8.70 -14.37 -15.26
CA ILE A 87 8.23 -14.33 -13.88
C ILE A 87 8.83 -15.52 -13.12
N TYR A 88 9.64 -15.23 -12.11
CA TYR A 88 10.21 -16.24 -11.23
C TYR A 88 9.38 -16.39 -9.97
N TYR A 89 9.19 -17.62 -9.51
CA TYR A 89 8.45 -17.90 -8.28
C TYR A 89 9.40 -18.52 -7.27
N ALA A 90 9.59 -17.84 -6.14
CA ALA A 90 10.32 -18.36 -5.00
C ALA A 90 9.30 -18.91 -3.98
N PRO A 91 9.33 -20.20 -3.63
CA PRO A 91 8.46 -20.71 -2.58
C PRO A 91 8.77 -19.98 -1.27
N PHE A 92 7.74 -19.76 -0.45
CA PHE A 92 7.99 -19.36 0.93
C PHE A 92 8.80 -20.46 1.62
N MET A 93 9.55 -20.09 2.68
CA MET A 93 10.21 -21.11 3.52
C MET A 93 9.18 -22.19 3.87
N SER A 94 9.59 -23.47 3.92
CA SER A 94 8.65 -24.58 4.17
C SER A 94 8.00 -24.47 5.54
N THR A 95 6.98 -23.64 5.64
CA THR A 95 6.07 -23.56 6.76
C THR A 95 5.02 -24.65 6.57
N ASN A 96 4.37 -25.07 7.64
CA ASN A 96 3.17 -25.91 7.52
C ASN A 96 2.22 -25.26 6.49
N ASN A 97 1.57 -26.09 5.66
CA ASN A 97 0.74 -25.68 4.51
C ASN A 97 -0.44 -24.73 4.83
N SER A 98 -0.59 -24.25 6.07
CA SER A 98 -1.68 -23.39 6.52
C SER A 98 -1.39 -21.89 6.37
N TYR A 99 -0.12 -21.48 6.23
CA TYR A 99 0.21 -20.06 6.15
C TYR A 99 -0.13 -19.45 4.79
N VAL A 100 -0.85 -18.32 4.80
CA VAL A 100 -1.14 -17.49 3.62
C VAL A 100 -0.41 -16.14 3.73
N PRO A 101 0.13 -15.59 2.62
CA PRO A 101 0.79 -14.29 2.66
C PRO A 101 -0.24 -13.16 2.76
N ILE A 102 -0.03 -12.25 3.70
CA ILE A 102 -0.92 -11.12 3.95
C ILE A 102 -0.23 -9.76 3.73
N TRP A 103 1.08 -9.64 3.90
CA TRP A 103 1.74 -8.34 3.75
C TRP A 103 3.15 -8.43 3.17
N LEU A 104 3.44 -7.56 2.21
CA LEU A 104 4.77 -7.31 1.66
C LEU A 104 5.19 -5.89 1.98
N ALA A 105 6.44 -5.71 2.39
CA ALA A 105 7.03 -4.38 2.51
C ALA A 105 8.54 -4.44 2.32
N LEU A 106 9.08 -3.38 1.73
CA LEU A 106 10.53 -3.17 1.62
C LEU A 106 10.98 -2.23 2.73
N ASN A 107 12.21 -2.45 3.21
CA ASN A 107 12.86 -1.47 4.07
C ASN A 107 13.24 -0.21 3.28
N SER A 108 13.66 0.86 3.99
CA SER A 108 13.93 2.17 3.40
C SER A 108 14.94 2.20 2.27
N ASP A 109 15.94 1.32 2.29
CA ASP A 109 16.95 1.21 1.23
C ASP A 109 16.69 0.06 0.26
N GLU A 110 15.54 -0.59 0.39
CA GLU A 110 15.03 -1.69 -0.42
C GLU A 110 15.90 -2.95 -0.42
N THR A 111 16.88 -3.07 0.49
CA THR A 111 17.76 -4.25 0.60
C THR A 111 17.09 -5.45 1.26
N ILE A 112 16.04 -5.21 2.05
CA ILE A 112 15.30 -6.24 2.79
C ILE A 112 13.84 -6.21 2.35
N LEU A 113 13.32 -7.37 1.98
CA LEU A 113 11.89 -7.61 1.77
C LEU A 113 11.33 -8.39 2.96
N SER A 114 10.35 -7.82 3.65
CA SER A 114 9.54 -8.55 4.61
C SER A 114 8.34 -9.19 3.93
N VAL A 115 8.14 -10.48 4.16
CA VAL A 115 6.92 -11.20 3.85
C VAL A 115 6.26 -11.59 5.15
N LEU A 116 5.04 -11.12 5.37
CA LEU A 116 4.20 -11.49 6.50
C LEU A 116 3.22 -12.55 6.07
N LEU A 117 3.24 -13.66 6.76
CA LEU A 117 2.35 -14.80 6.59
C LEU A 117 1.44 -14.90 7.81
N SER A 118 0.17 -15.25 7.59
CA SER A 118 -0.79 -15.52 8.66
C SER A 118 -1.42 -16.89 8.48
N ASP A 119 -1.74 -17.51 9.61
CA ASP A 119 -2.54 -18.72 9.81
C ASP A 119 -3.61 -18.38 10.88
N GLU A 120 -4.59 -19.24 11.11
CA GLU A 120 -5.79 -18.96 11.94
C GLU A 120 -5.49 -18.25 13.27
N ASN A 121 -4.37 -18.58 13.91
CA ASN A 121 -4.00 -18.05 15.22
C ASN A 121 -2.60 -17.44 15.29
N ASN A 122 -1.82 -17.53 14.22
CA ASN A 122 -0.40 -17.20 14.27
C ASN A 122 0.00 -16.39 13.05
N TRP A 123 1.01 -15.56 13.22
CA TRP A 123 1.66 -14.91 12.10
C TRP A 123 3.17 -15.09 12.17
N MET A 124 3.78 -15.10 11.00
CA MET A 124 5.20 -15.26 10.81
C MET A 124 5.69 -14.17 9.87
N ILE A 125 6.74 -13.46 10.26
CA ILE A 125 7.46 -12.57 9.36
C ILE A 125 8.73 -13.25 8.89
N ILE A 126 8.98 -13.21 7.58
CA ILE A 126 10.21 -13.68 6.95
C ILE A 126 10.89 -12.48 6.31
N LEU A 127 12.17 -12.28 6.61
CA LEU A 127 12.99 -11.25 5.97
C LEU A 127 13.86 -11.90 4.90
N TYR A 128 13.83 -11.35 3.69
CA TYR A 128 14.63 -11.78 2.55
C TYR A 128 15.65 -10.71 2.16
N ASP A 129 16.84 -11.15 1.78
CA ASP A 129 17.83 -10.35 1.07
C ASP A 129 17.37 -10.19 -0.38
N VAL A 130 17.05 -8.96 -0.77
CA VAL A 130 16.45 -8.67 -2.07
C VAL A 130 17.39 -9.03 -3.22
N ILE A 131 18.69 -8.81 -3.07
CA ILE A 131 19.65 -9.10 -4.14
C ILE A 131 19.75 -10.60 -4.34
N LYS A 132 19.89 -11.37 -3.27
CA LYS A 132 19.93 -12.84 -3.36
C LYS A 132 18.64 -13.40 -3.92
N LEU A 133 17.51 -12.84 -3.53
CA LEU A 133 16.20 -13.24 -4.01
C LEU A 133 16.08 -13.03 -5.52
N ILE A 134 16.45 -11.85 -6.03
CA ILE A 134 16.46 -11.53 -7.47
C ILE A 134 17.43 -12.44 -8.24
N GLN A 135 18.60 -12.70 -7.67
CA GLN A 135 19.62 -13.56 -8.28
C GLN A 135 19.31 -15.06 -8.15
N MET A 136 18.20 -15.41 -7.49
CA MET A 136 17.80 -16.81 -7.23
C MET A 136 18.90 -17.61 -6.52
N ILE A 137 19.62 -16.95 -5.61
CA ILE A 137 20.64 -17.60 -4.80
C ILE A 137 19.94 -18.27 -3.62
N ASP A 138 20.26 -19.55 -3.39
CA ASP A 138 19.84 -20.28 -2.21
C ASP A 138 20.21 -19.52 -0.93
N ASN A 139 19.40 -19.67 0.14
CA ASN A 139 19.61 -18.94 1.39
C ASN A 139 19.45 -17.40 1.23
N SER A 140 18.44 -16.99 0.44
CA SER A 140 17.97 -15.60 0.35
C SER A 140 17.28 -15.14 1.63
N THR A 141 16.77 -16.07 2.46
CA THR A 141 16.20 -15.74 3.77
C THR A 141 17.27 -15.25 4.74
N LEU A 142 17.04 -14.07 5.30
CA LEU A 142 17.86 -13.47 6.33
C LEU A 142 17.50 -13.99 7.72
N CYS A 143 16.22 -13.99 8.05
CA CYS A 143 15.67 -14.53 9.29
C CYS A 143 14.16 -14.73 9.18
N SER A 144 13.60 -15.47 10.14
CA SER A 144 12.16 -15.61 10.32
C SER A 144 11.83 -15.48 11.81
N MET A 145 10.67 -14.91 12.12
CA MET A 145 10.15 -14.82 13.48
C MET A 145 8.67 -15.15 13.46
N SER A 146 8.27 -16.06 14.35
CA SER A 146 6.87 -16.43 14.57
C SER A 146 6.36 -15.82 15.87
N PHE A 147 5.08 -15.50 15.89
CA PHE A 147 4.40 -14.91 17.02
C PHE A 147 3.18 -15.76 17.35
N SER A 148 3.14 -16.22 18.61
CA SER A 148 2.12 -17.14 19.10
C SER A 148 1.20 -16.54 20.17
N ASP A 149 1.50 -15.32 20.64
CA ASP A 149 0.83 -14.77 21.82
C ASP A 149 -0.31 -13.82 21.47
N SER A 150 -1.52 -14.39 21.67
CA SER A 150 -2.77 -13.80 22.15
C SER A 150 -3.41 -12.63 21.40
N VAL A 151 -4.63 -12.91 20.95
CA VAL A 151 -5.64 -12.04 20.33
C VAL A 151 -5.43 -11.79 18.83
N GLY A 152 -6.06 -12.67 18.05
CA GLY A 152 -6.73 -12.25 16.83
C GLY A 152 -6.12 -12.69 15.51
N GLY A 153 -4.90 -13.26 15.45
CA GLY A 153 -4.26 -13.76 14.22
C GLY A 153 -4.06 -12.72 13.09
N THR A 154 -4.64 -11.53 13.27
CA THR A 154 -4.84 -10.52 12.26
C THR A 154 -3.87 -9.39 12.48
N ILE A 155 -3.46 -8.81 11.36
CA ILE A 155 -2.52 -7.69 11.32
C ILE A 155 -3.21 -6.56 10.58
N HIS A 156 -3.26 -5.38 11.21
CA HIS A 156 -3.87 -4.20 10.62
C HIS A 156 -2.89 -3.45 9.70
N SER A 157 -1.62 -3.35 10.11
CA SER A 157 -0.62 -2.59 9.36
C SER A 157 0.81 -3.03 9.67
N LEU A 158 1.67 -2.95 8.66
CA LEU A 158 3.13 -3.10 8.78
C LEU A 158 3.81 -2.01 7.95
N ALA A 159 4.74 -1.28 8.59
CA ALA A 159 5.49 -0.22 7.92
C ALA A 159 6.95 -0.19 8.37
N TRP A 160 7.88 -0.30 7.40
CA TRP A 160 9.28 -0.02 7.63
C TRP A 160 9.52 1.46 7.87
N ASN A 161 10.46 1.79 8.74
CA ASN A 161 10.88 3.16 8.97
C ASN A 161 11.55 3.69 7.69
N PRO A 162 11.18 4.88 7.19
CA PRO A 162 11.67 5.39 5.90
C PRO A 162 13.12 5.88 5.94
N VAL A 163 13.75 5.95 7.12
CA VAL A 163 15.13 6.44 7.30
C VAL A 163 16.01 5.42 8.04
N ILE A 164 15.46 4.67 9.00
CA ILE A 164 16.18 3.67 9.78
C ILE A 164 15.95 2.30 9.15
N ASN A 165 16.92 1.84 8.34
CA ASN A 165 16.76 0.68 7.44
C ASN A 165 16.45 -0.66 8.11
N ASN A 166 16.71 -0.78 9.41
CA ASN A 166 16.52 -2.00 10.16
C ASN A 166 15.34 -1.95 11.14
N LEU A 167 14.53 -0.88 11.13
CA LEU A 167 13.40 -0.69 12.04
C LEU A 167 12.08 -0.77 11.28
N PHE A 168 11.12 -1.51 11.81
CA PHE A 168 9.74 -1.52 11.32
C PHE A 168 8.73 -1.51 12.46
N ALA A 169 7.53 -1.05 12.16
CA ALA A 169 6.38 -1.08 13.06
C ALA A 169 5.33 -2.05 12.54
N LEU A 170 4.60 -2.68 13.47
CA LEU A 170 3.50 -3.59 13.21
C LEU A 170 2.36 -3.31 14.19
N MET A 171 1.13 -3.32 13.68
CA MET A 171 -0.09 -3.23 14.47
C MET A 171 -0.88 -4.53 14.33
N ASP A 172 -1.12 -5.20 15.45
CA ASP A 172 -1.96 -6.40 15.49
C ASP A 172 -3.45 -6.03 15.58
N GLY A 173 -4.33 -7.03 15.42
CA GLY A 173 -5.78 -6.85 15.50
C GLY A 173 -6.31 -6.44 16.87
N SER A 174 -5.48 -6.50 17.93
CA SER A 174 -5.84 -5.97 19.26
C SER A 174 -5.62 -4.44 19.35
N GLY A 175 -5.06 -3.84 18.30
CA GLY A 175 -4.63 -2.45 18.28
C GLY A 175 -3.31 -2.21 19.02
N SER A 176 -2.61 -3.27 19.45
CA SER A 176 -1.26 -3.14 20.03
C SER A 176 -0.25 -2.82 18.93
N VAL A 177 0.62 -1.85 19.18
CA VAL A 177 1.67 -1.45 18.24
C VAL A 177 3.03 -1.88 18.76
N TYR A 178 3.78 -2.55 17.90
CA TYR A 178 5.12 -3.05 18.17
C TYR A 178 6.11 -2.38 17.24
N THR A 179 7.32 -2.17 17.73
CA THR A 179 8.48 -1.85 16.92
C THR A 179 9.48 -2.98 17.01
N TYR A 180 10.06 -3.32 15.87
CA TYR A 180 11.03 -4.40 15.75
C TYR A 180 12.27 -3.90 15.04
N GLU A 181 13.42 -4.32 15.54
CA GLU A 181 14.72 -4.01 14.95
C GLU A 181 15.37 -5.31 14.44
N TYR A 182 15.80 -5.28 13.17
CA TYR A 182 16.62 -6.34 12.59
C TYR A 182 18.10 -6.11 12.90
N ASP A 183 18.72 -7.03 13.62
CA ASP A 183 20.14 -7.02 13.91
C ASP A 183 20.90 -7.73 12.79
N THR A 184 21.58 -6.95 11.94
CA THR A 184 22.30 -7.48 10.78
C THR A 184 23.47 -8.39 11.15
N ASN A 185 24.04 -8.26 12.36
CA ASN A 185 25.23 -9.00 12.76
C ASN A 185 24.89 -10.44 13.14
N ILE A 186 23.82 -10.61 13.93
CA ILE A 186 23.37 -11.92 14.40
C ILE A 186 22.17 -12.45 13.60
N LYS A 187 21.66 -11.66 12.65
CA LYS A 187 20.53 -11.98 11.76
C LYS A 187 19.27 -12.38 12.54
N THR A 188 18.90 -11.58 13.54
CA THR A 188 17.68 -11.80 14.31
C THR A 188 16.84 -10.54 14.38
N ILE A 189 15.54 -10.71 14.55
CA ILE A 189 14.62 -9.63 14.86
C ILE A 189 14.53 -9.53 16.39
N LYS A 190 14.46 -8.32 16.91
CA LYS A 190 14.25 -8.04 18.34
C LYS A 190 13.11 -7.06 18.49
N ASN A 191 12.24 -7.28 19.47
CA ASN A 191 11.26 -6.27 19.86
C ASN A 191 11.99 -5.08 20.51
N SER A 192 11.86 -3.89 19.93
CA SER A 192 12.48 -2.65 20.40
C SER A 192 11.53 -1.77 21.22
N GLY A 193 10.24 -2.06 21.23
CA GLY A 193 9.22 -1.30 21.95
C GLY A 193 7.80 -1.77 21.65
N LYS A 194 6.90 -1.59 22.61
CA LYS A 194 5.48 -1.94 22.53
C LYS A 194 4.63 -0.80 23.13
N SER A 195 3.50 -0.48 22.52
CA SER A 195 2.49 0.41 23.11
C SER A 195 1.61 -0.33 24.13
N GLU A 196 0.83 0.42 24.90
CA GLU A 196 -0.35 -0.16 25.57
C GLU A 196 -1.35 -0.64 24.50
N GLN A 197 -2.12 -1.68 24.83
CA GLN A 197 -3.20 -2.16 23.98
C GLN A 197 -4.30 -1.10 23.94
N ASN A 198 -4.75 -0.75 22.74
CA ASN A 198 -5.87 0.17 22.53
C ASN A 198 -6.68 -0.29 21.32
N GLU A 199 -7.86 -0.83 21.58
CA GLU A 199 -8.76 -1.37 20.54
C GLU A 199 -9.26 -0.29 19.57
N ASP A 200 -9.18 1.00 19.95
CA ASP A 200 -9.54 2.10 19.07
C ASP A 200 -8.49 2.37 17.98
N ASN A 201 -7.29 1.80 18.07
CA ASN A 201 -6.22 2.01 17.09
C ASN A 201 -6.59 1.39 15.73
N ALA A 202 -6.60 2.21 14.69
CA ALA A 202 -7.02 1.80 13.35
C ALA A 202 -5.85 1.61 12.38
N CYS A 203 -4.90 2.55 12.35
CA CYS A 203 -3.80 2.55 11.38
C CYS A 203 -2.57 3.29 11.89
N LEU A 204 -1.43 3.09 11.23
CA LEU A 204 -0.16 3.73 11.57
C LEU A 204 0.60 4.23 10.33
N CYS A 205 1.48 5.21 10.54
CA CYS A 205 2.39 5.70 9.52
C CYS A 205 3.65 6.31 10.16
N TRP A 206 4.82 6.12 9.55
CA TRP A 206 6.03 6.83 9.98
C TRP A 206 6.02 8.27 9.49
N SER A 207 6.56 9.18 10.29
CA SER A 207 6.93 10.52 9.82
C SER A 207 7.89 10.42 8.62
N PRO A 208 7.88 11.37 7.67
CA PRO A 208 8.78 11.34 6.51
C PRO A 208 10.27 11.25 6.87
N LYS A 209 10.65 11.72 8.07
CA LYS A 209 12.02 11.67 8.59
C LYS A 209 12.29 10.47 9.50
N GLY A 210 11.35 9.55 9.67
CA GLY A 210 11.50 8.35 10.48
C GLY A 210 11.69 8.58 11.98
N LYS A 211 11.44 9.79 12.49
CA LYS A 211 11.68 10.15 13.90
C LYS A 211 10.54 9.76 14.82
N HIS A 212 9.33 9.79 14.29
CA HIS A 212 8.11 9.49 15.02
C HIS A 212 7.24 8.55 14.20
N LEU A 213 6.47 7.73 14.91
CA LEU A 213 5.38 6.93 14.40
C LEU A 213 4.07 7.60 14.78
N VAL A 214 3.16 7.83 13.83
CA VAL A 214 1.78 8.22 14.14
C VAL A 214 0.93 6.96 14.19
N VAL A 215 0.08 6.88 15.21
CA VAL A 215 -1.00 5.90 15.36
C VAL A 215 -2.30 6.69 15.35
N ALA A 216 -3.22 6.32 14.48
CA ALA A 216 -4.54 6.94 14.37
C ALA A 216 -5.62 6.01 14.89
N ASN A 217 -6.57 6.57 15.63
CA ASN A 217 -7.74 5.86 16.13
C ASN A 217 -8.85 5.85 15.07
N TYR A 218 -9.88 5.01 15.25
CA TYR A 218 -11.05 4.98 14.38
C TYR A 218 -11.77 6.33 14.29
N ASP A 219 -11.76 7.15 15.36
CA ASP A 219 -12.34 8.49 15.32
C ASP A 219 -11.47 9.51 14.54
N GLY A 220 -10.24 9.15 14.18
CA GLY A 220 -9.26 10.02 13.52
C GLY A 220 -8.42 10.90 14.46
N SER A 221 -8.54 10.74 15.77
CA SER A 221 -7.55 11.27 16.71
C SER A 221 -6.22 10.53 16.54
N ILE A 222 -5.10 11.19 16.85
CA ILE A 222 -3.77 10.65 16.58
C ILE A 222 -2.84 10.78 17.79
N GLN A 223 -1.98 9.78 17.94
CA GLN A 223 -0.89 9.74 18.92
C GLN A 223 0.45 9.61 18.20
N LEU A 224 1.44 10.38 18.64
CA LEU A 224 2.79 10.38 18.11
C LEU A 224 3.72 9.69 19.09
N TYR A 225 4.37 8.62 18.64
CA TYR A 225 5.35 7.86 19.38
C TYR A 225 6.76 8.15 18.87
N GLU A 226 7.74 8.14 19.76
CA GLU A 226 9.16 7.98 19.40
C GLU A 226 9.42 6.54 18.91
N THR A 227 10.58 6.29 18.29
CA THR A 227 10.95 4.97 17.75
C THR A 227 11.04 3.87 18.81
N ASN A 228 11.19 4.23 20.08
CA ASN A 228 11.19 3.32 21.24
C ASN A 228 9.79 3.13 21.84
N MET A 229 8.72 3.54 21.14
CA MET A 229 7.32 3.51 21.59
C MET A 229 7.02 4.37 22.82
N LYS A 230 7.86 5.37 23.13
CA LYS A 230 7.51 6.40 24.11
C LYS A 230 6.49 7.38 23.51
N LEU A 231 5.37 7.57 24.20
CA LEU A 231 4.35 8.54 23.80
C LEU A 231 4.91 9.97 23.88
N GLY A 232 4.79 10.70 22.77
CA GLY A 232 5.16 12.10 22.63
C GLY A 232 3.94 13.01 22.72
N ASN A 233 3.39 13.38 21.56
CA ASN A 233 2.22 14.27 21.46
C ASN A 233 0.98 13.50 21.03
N ALA A 234 -0.20 14.05 21.30
CA ALA A 234 -1.46 13.61 20.72
C ALA A 234 -2.23 14.80 20.15
N TYR A 235 -3.04 14.55 19.14
CA TYR A 235 -3.95 15.53 18.56
C TYR A 235 -5.36 14.96 18.49
N PRO A 236 -6.40 15.77 18.80
CA PRO A 236 -7.78 15.33 18.70
C PRO A 236 -8.18 15.09 17.24
N THR A 237 -9.30 14.40 17.04
CA THR A 237 -9.87 14.23 15.71
C THR A 237 -10.10 15.59 15.04
N ALA A 238 -9.74 15.66 13.76
CA ALA A 238 -10.04 16.77 12.88
C ALA A 238 -11.29 16.49 12.02
N ASN A 239 -11.91 15.33 12.16
CA ASN A 239 -13.07 14.93 11.39
C ASN A 239 -14.34 15.60 11.92
N PRO A 240 -15.06 16.40 11.12
CA PRO A 240 -16.34 16.94 11.55
C PRO A 240 -17.47 15.90 11.58
N ASN A 241 -17.33 14.78 10.85
CA ASN A 241 -18.31 13.70 10.85
C ASN A 241 -17.95 12.65 11.93
N SER A 242 -18.74 12.57 12.99
CA SER A 242 -18.49 11.61 14.09
C SER A 242 -18.82 10.16 13.75
N SER A 243 -19.59 9.91 12.69
CA SER A 243 -19.99 8.54 12.29
C SER A 243 -18.97 7.87 11.38
N ALA A 244 -18.08 8.65 10.76
CA ALA A 244 -17.08 8.12 9.84
C ALA A 244 -15.86 7.56 10.58
N ILE A 245 -15.42 6.38 10.15
CA ILE A 245 -14.28 5.65 10.69
C ILE A 245 -13.01 5.91 9.87
N CYS A 246 -11.90 6.19 10.56
CA CYS A 246 -10.59 6.31 9.94
C CYS A 246 -10.07 4.92 9.57
N VAL A 247 -9.71 4.74 8.31
CA VAL A 247 -9.22 3.46 7.77
C VAL A 247 -7.76 3.52 7.32
N ASN A 248 -7.21 4.71 7.07
CA ASN A 248 -5.78 4.88 6.75
C ASN A 248 -5.29 6.31 7.04
N ILE A 249 -3.98 6.47 7.25
CA ILE A 249 -3.31 7.74 7.49
C ILE A 249 -1.98 7.83 6.72
N LEU A 250 -1.71 9.01 6.15
CA LEU A 250 -0.42 9.36 5.56
C LEU A 250 0.13 10.64 6.20
N TRP A 251 1.37 10.57 6.69
CA TRP A 251 2.05 11.71 7.28
C TRP A 251 2.73 12.58 6.20
N LEU A 252 2.13 13.74 5.88
CA LEU A 252 2.60 14.62 4.80
C LEU A 252 3.73 15.54 5.22
N SER A 253 3.60 16.19 6.38
CA SER A 253 4.56 17.17 6.89
C SER A 253 4.52 17.20 8.41
N ALA A 254 5.40 17.97 9.07
CA ALA A 254 5.56 17.98 10.54
C ALA A 254 4.25 17.97 11.35
N LYS A 255 3.18 18.59 10.86
CA LYS A 255 1.84 18.55 11.49
C LYS A 255 0.69 18.39 10.51
N THR A 256 0.99 18.01 9.27
CA THR A 256 -0.02 17.81 8.24
C THR A 256 -0.15 16.32 7.97
N PHE A 257 -1.38 15.85 8.03
CA PHE A 257 -1.75 14.45 7.83
C PHE A 257 -2.86 14.39 6.78
N LEU A 258 -2.88 13.30 6.03
CA LEU A 258 -3.97 12.93 5.14
C LEU A 258 -4.62 11.68 5.72
N PHE A 259 -5.90 11.76 6.03
CA PHE A 259 -6.72 10.68 6.54
C PHE A 259 -7.61 10.16 5.42
N GLY A 260 -7.76 8.84 5.38
CA GLY A 260 -8.81 8.18 4.62
C GLY A 260 -9.92 7.74 5.56
N TYR A 261 -11.14 8.16 5.27
CA TYR A 261 -12.33 7.80 6.03
C TYR A 261 -13.28 6.93 5.20
N CYS A 262 -14.01 6.07 5.92
CA CYS A 262 -15.18 5.34 5.44
C CYS A 262 -16.36 5.73 6.34
N ASN A 263 -17.51 6.05 5.74
CA ASN A 263 -18.75 6.28 6.44
C ASN A 263 -19.77 5.24 5.94
N SER A 264 -20.25 4.37 6.81
CA SER A 264 -21.46 3.61 6.50
C SER A 264 -22.64 4.46 6.92
N ASP A 265 -23.47 4.88 5.99
CA ASP A 265 -24.74 5.54 6.28
C ASP A 265 -25.69 4.51 6.91
N ILE A 266 -25.44 4.15 8.17
CA ILE A 266 -26.40 3.45 9.01
C ILE A 266 -27.36 4.54 9.50
N ASP A 267 -28.24 4.99 8.60
CA ASP A 267 -29.40 5.74 9.05
C ASP A 267 -30.22 4.78 9.93
N ASP A 268 -30.35 5.11 11.22
CA ASP A 268 -31.19 4.41 12.23
C ASP A 268 -32.69 4.34 11.86
N THR A 269 -33.08 4.72 10.64
CA THR A 269 -34.42 4.52 10.12
C THR A 269 -34.54 3.11 9.57
N GLU A 270 -35.30 2.26 10.27
CA GLU A 270 -35.58 0.82 10.02
C GLU A 270 -36.10 0.44 8.60
N ASN A 271 -35.95 1.24 7.54
CA ASN A 271 -36.66 1.05 6.27
C ASN A 271 -35.82 1.12 4.97
N ASN A 272 -34.48 1.06 5.01
CA ASN A 272 -33.67 0.92 3.79
C ASN A 272 -32.47 -0.01 4.00
N LEU A 273 -32.73 -1.31 4.14
CA LEU A 273 -31.70 -2.36 4.23
C LEU A 273 -30.99 -2.64 2.89
N ASP A 274 -31.45 -2.04 1.79
CA ASP A 274 -30.97 -2.37 0.44
C ASP A 274 -29.91 -1.39 -0.11
N ASN A 275 -29.65 -0.25 0.56
CA ASN A 275 -28.72 0.79 0.09
C ASN A 275 -27.74 1.26 1.18
N ASN A 276 -27.00 0.34 1.81
CA ASN A 276 -25.85 0.71 2.65
C ASN A 276 -24.68 1.12 1.74
N GLU A 277 -24.78 2.29 1.10
CA GLU A 277 -23.69 2.85 0.31
C GLU A 277 -22.60 3.36 1.27
N GLU A 278 -21.49 2.61 1.36
CA GLU A 278 -20.30 3.09 2.05
C GLU A 278 -19.71 4.28 1.30
N ASN A 279 -19.60 5.42 2.00
CA ASN A 279 -19.03 6.64 1.44
C ASN A 279 -17.56 6.80 1.86
N PHE A 280 -16.69 7.03 0.88
CA PHE A 280 -15.25 7.15 1.05
C PHE A 280 -14.78 8.57 0.71
N TYR A 281 -14.14 9.22 1.68
CA TYR A 281 -13.53 10.54 1.47
C TYR A 281 -12.15 10.65 2.10
N LEU A 282 -11.37 11.61 1.58
CA LEU A 282 -10.08 11.97 2.15
C LEU A 282 -10.18 13.29 2.91
N LEU A 283 -9.43 13.41 3.99
CA LEU A 283 -9.36 14.63 4.79
C LEU A 283 -7.91 14.98 5.07
N SER A 284 -7.46 16.17 4.67
CA SER A 284 -6.17 16.71 5.09
C SER A 284 -6.36 17.61 6.29
N ALA A 285 -5.62 17.34 7.37
CA ALA A 285 -5.60 18.18 8.56
C ALA A 285 -4.20 18.69 8.87
N THR A 286 -4.07 19.99 9.11
CA THR A 286 -2.84 20.62 9.62
C THR A 286 -3.06 21.17 11.02
N TYR A 287 -2.39 20.61 12.02
CA TYR A 287 -2.55 21.00 13.42
C TYR A 287 -1.68 22.20 13.80
N GLU A 288 -2.23 23.18 14.52
CA GLU A 288 -1.48 24.34 15.02
C GLU A 288 -0.95 24.11 16.46
N LYS A 289 0.14 24.78 16.85
CA LYS A 289 0.88 24.50 18.10
C LYS A 289 0.18 25.07 19.36
N HIS A 290 -0.73 26.03 19.19
CA HIS A 290 -1.30 26.84 20.27
C HIS A 290 -2.82 26.99 20.22
N LYS A 291 -3.44 26.46 19.17
CA LYS A 291 -4.89 26.38 19.03
C LYS A 291 -5.16 24.92 18.80
N ASN A 292 -6.03 24.30 19.57
CA ASN A 292 -6.50 22.93 19.31
C ASN A 292 -7.32 22.84 18.01
N THR A 293 -7.04 23.71 17.03
CA THR A 293 -7.73 23.88 15.77
C THR A 293 -6.82 23.40 14.66
N SER A 294 -7.37 22.55 13.80
CA SER A 294 -6.75 22.11 12.55
C SER A 294 -7.26 22.97 11.40
N LYS A 295 -6.39 23.24 10.42
CA LYS A 295 -6.85 23.62 9.06
C LYS A 295 -7.24 22.33 8.36
N ILE A 296 -8.49 22.26 7.89
CA ILE A 296 -9.08 21.04 7.32
C ILE A 296 -9.41 21.28 5.85
N LEU A 297 -9.09 20.31 5.01
CA LEU A 297 -9.53 20.21 3.62
C LEU A 297 -10.14 18.83 3.42
N ILE A 298 -11.35 18.78 2.89
CA ILE A 298 -12.08 17.53 2.64
C ILE A 298 -12.17 17.32 1.13
N TYR A 299 -11.81 16.12 0.67
CA TYR A 299 -11.92 15.68 -0.72
C TYR A 299 -12.99 14.61 -0.79
N ASN A 300 -14.18 15.02 -1.20
CA ASN A 300 -15.31 14.13 -1.47
C ASN A 300 -15.27 13.65 -2.92
N ASP A 301 -16.11 12.64 -3.22
CA ASP A 301 -16.42 12.18 -4.57
C ASP A 301 -15.21 11.69 -5.39
N LEU A 302 -14.11 11.33 -4.71
CA LEU A 302 -12.93 10.75 -5.35
C LEU A 302 -13.20 9.32 -5.85
N PHE A 303 -14.02 8.57 -5.12
CA PHE A 303 -14.32 7.17 -5.39
C PHE A 303 -15.84 7.00 -5.50
N PHE A 304 -16.39 7.24 -6.68
CA PHE A 304 -17.83 7.08 -6.95
C PHE A 304 -18.18 5.72 -7.58
N ASP A 305 -17.17 4.94 -7.97
CA ASP A 305 -17.31 3.59 -8.52
C ASP A 305 -17.13 2.53 -7.42
N VAL A 306 -17.50 2.87 -6.19
CA VAL A 306 -17.34 1.97 -5.05
C VAL A 306 -18.25 0.78 -5.24
N ASP A 307 -17.64 -0.38 -5.18
CA ASP A 307 -18.33 -1.64 -5.23
C ASP A 307 -19.08 -1.89 -3.92
N SER A 308 -20.41 -1.77 -3.97
CA SER A 308 -21.31 -2.00 -2.84
C SER A 308 -21.79 -3.45 -2.75
N SER A 309 -21.48 -4.28 -3.74
CA SER A 309 -21.90 -5.69 -3.81
C SER A 309 -21.02 -6.58 -2.91
N SER A 310 -19.75 -6.21 -2.74
CA SER A 310 -18.80 -6.83 -1.81
C SER A 310 -18.88 -6.22 -0.41
N SER A 311 -19.98 -6.48 0.32
CA SER A 311 -20.09 -6.17 1.76
C SER A 311 -18.96 -6.78 2.61
N ASP A 312 -18.33 -7.82 2.06
CA ASP A 312 -17.34 -8.62 2.73
C ASP A 312 -15.98 -7.89 2.78
N ILE A 313 -15.55 -7.16 1.74
CA ILE A 313 -14.20 -6.57 1.72
C ILE A 313 -14.17 -5.23 2.44
N GLN A 314 -13.41 -5.12 3.54
CA GLN A 314 -13.19 -3.85 4.21
C GLN A 314 -12.54 -2.83 3.26
N GLY A 315 -13.17 -1.66 3.10
CA GLY A 315 -12.64 -0.56 2.31
C GLY A 315 -11.36 0.03 2.91
N ARG A 316 -10.25 -0.04 2.17
CA ARG A 316 -8.95 0.46 2.60
C ARG A 316 -8.28 1.27 1.51
N TYR A 317 -7.68 2.39 1.92
CA TYR A 317 -6.90 3.22 1.01
C TYR A 317 -5.48 2.68 0.83
N PHE A 318 -4.91 2.96 -0.33
CA PHE A 318 -3.48 2.83 -0.57
C PHE A 318 -2.94 4.19 -0.96
N PHE A 319 -1.89 4.63 -0.27
CA PHE A 319 -1.22 5.87 -0.58
C PHE A 319 0.19 5.61 -1.08
N SER A 320 0.58 6.33 -2.12
CA SER A 320 2.00 6.44 -2.46
C SER A 320 2.33 7.86 -2.85
N SER A 321 3.37 8.38 -2.24
CA SER A 321 3.79 9.77 -2.38
C SER A 321 5.09 9.85 -3.17
N ILE A 322 5.10 10.69 -4.19
CA ILE A 322 6.32 11.09 -4.90
C ILE A 322 6.64 12.51 -4.49
N THR A 323 7.51 12.64 -3.49
CA THR A 323 7.90 13.93 -2.91
C THR A 323 8.43 14.90 -3.95
N ASP A 324 9.26 14.42 -4.88
CA ASP A 324 9.86 15.26 -5.94
C ASP A 324 8.81 15.86 -6.88
N TRP A 325 7.68 15.16 -7.07
CA TRP A 325 6.56 15.62 -7.89
C TRP A 325 5.52 16.37 -7.07
N LYS A 326 5.61 16.32 -5.74
CA LYS A 326 4.58 16.82 -4.80
C LYS A 326 3.20 16.22 -5.11
N VAL A 327 3.19 14.94 -5.45
CA VAL A 327 1.99 14.20 -5.85
C VAL A 327 1.80 13.01 -4.92
N ILE A 328 0.55 12.76 -4.57
CA ILE A 328 0.10 11.58 -3.86
C ILE A 328 -0.88 10.85 -4.78
N PHE A 329 -0.63 9.57 -4.99
CA PHE A 329 -1.59 8.67 -5.61
C PHE A 329 -2.38 7.96 -4.51
N CYS A 330 -3.69 7.90 -4.70
CA CYS A 330 -4.65 7.33 -3.76
C CYS A 330 -5.46 6.27 -4.49
N GLY A 331 -5.40 5.03 -4.02
CA GLY A 331 -6.27 3.94 -4.45
C GLY A 331 -7.19 3.50 -3.30
N LEU A 332 -8.24 2.73 -3.62
CA LEU A 332 -9.17 2.16 -2.65
C LEU A 332 -9.43 0.69 -3.02
N THR A 333 -9.47 -0.22 -2.04
CA THR A 333 -9.73 -1.66 -2.29
C THR A 333 -11.04 -1.94 -3.00
N LYS A 334 -12.06 -1.09 -2.86
CA LYS A 334 -13.40 -1.24 -3.45
C LYS A 334 -13.60 -0.40 -4.71
N SER A 335 -12.54 0.13 -5.32
CA SER A 335 -12.63 0.97 -6.53
C SER A 335 -11.54 0.60 -7.52
N ALA A 336 -11.86 0.68 -8.81
CA ALA A 336 -10.90 0.50 -9.89
C ALA A 336 -10.09 1.79 -10.16
N LYS A 337 -10.43 2.89 -9.51
CA LYS A 337 -9.81 4.20 -9.74
C LYS A 337 -8.59 4.43 -8.90
N VAL A 338 -7.68 5.21 -9.49
CA VAL A 338 -6.55 5.82 -8.80
C VAL A 338 -6.69 7.33 -8.94
N ASN A 339 -6.82 7.99 -7.79
CA ASN A 339 -6.91 9.44 -7.70
C ASN A 339 -5.52 10.05 -7.50
N VAL A 340 -5.33 11.24 -8.04
CA VAL A 340 -4.08 12.00 -7.91
C VAL A 340 -4.36 13.28 -7.16
N LEU A 341 -3.72 13.43 -6.01
CA LEU A 341 -3.70 14.67 -5.25
C LEU A 341 -2.38 15.38 -5.53
N GLY A 342 -2.47 16.60 -6.08
CA GLY A 342 -1.31 17.44 -6.38
C GLY A 342 -1.53 18.88 -5.91
N GLY A 343 -0.47 19.52 -5.42
CA GLY A 343 -0.55 20.88 -4.90
C GLY A 343 0.74 21.66 -5.07
N ASN A 344 0.60 22.92 -5.46
CA ASN A 344 1.68 23.89 -5.36
C ASN A 344 1.94 24.12 -3.87
N GLU A 345 2.98 23.44 -3.36
CA GLU A 345 3.40 23.46 -1.94
C GLU A 345 2.66 22.42 -1.07
N LEU A 346 3.39 21.38 -0.68
CA LEU A 346 3.03 20.57 0.49
C LEU A 346 3.11 21.50 1.72
N SER A 347 1.99 22.18 1.97
CA SER A 347 1.66 23.33 2.84
C SER A 347 1.58 24.69 2.15
N PRO A 348 0.41 25.37 2.15
CA PRO A 348 -0.96 24.90 1.86
C PRO A 348 -1.56 25.64 0.63
N PRO A 349 -2.63 25.17 -0.06
CA PRO A 349 -3.40 23.92 -0.01
C PRO A 349 -3.10 23.01 -1.23
N ILE A 350 -3.54 21.74 -1.18
CA ILE A 350 -3.59 20.87 -2.36
C ILE A 350 -4.85 21.27 -3.13
N ASP A 351 -4.68 22.06 -4.18
CA ASP A 351 -5.78 22.74 -4.87
C ASP A 351 -6.55 21.87 -5.87
N ARG A 352 -6.04 20.68 -6.27
CA ARG A 352 -6.70 19.87 -7.31
C ARG A 352 -6.54 18.36 -7.11
N ALA A 353 -7.69 17.68 -7.14
CA ALA A 353 -7.78 16.29 -7.56
C ALA A 353 -7.88 16.25 -9.09
N PHE A 354 -7.13 15.38 -9.75
CA PHE A 354 -7.29 15.13 -11.18
C PHE A 354 -8.06 13.82 -11.36
N GLU A 355 -9.20 13.89 -12.04
CA GLU A 355 -9.94 12.71 -12.49
C GLU A 355 -9.27 12.08 -13.71
N GLY A 356 -8.99 10.79 -13.63
CA GLY A 356 -8.64 9.95 -14.76
C GLY A 356 -9.70 8.88 -14.97
N LEU A 357 -10.61 9.14 -15.93
CA LEU A 357 -11.46 8.21 -16.70
C LEU A 357 -12.92 7.98 -16.24
N GLN A 358 -13.82 8.36 -17.17
CA GLN A 358 -15.11 7.73 -17.42
C GLN A 358 -14.88 6.53 -18.37
N ASN A 359 -15.63 5.46 -18.13
CA ASN A 359 -15.58 4.15 -18.80
C ASN A 359 -14.44 3.25 -18.31
N GLY A 360 -14.83 2.28 -17.48
CA GLY A 360 -13.95 1.45 -16.68
C GLY A 360 -12.92 0.70 -17.49
N TYR A 361 -11.64 0.96 -17.18
CA TYR A 361 -10.50 0.06 -17.35
C TYR A 361 -9.40 0.55 -16.39
N LEU A 362 -8.70 -0.40 -15.74
CA LEU A 362 -7.56 -0.21 -14.83
C LEU A 362 -6.36 0.44 -15.54
N PHE A 363 -5.65 1.42 -14.94
CA PHE A 363 -4.42 1.99 -15.54
C PHE A 363 -3.31 2.44 -14.57
N TYR A 364 -2.06 2.41 -15.08
CA TYR A 364 -0.85 3.07 -14.54
C TYR A 364 0.18 3.48 -15.64
N VAL A 365 1.03 4.50 -15.34
CA VAL A 365 2.27 5.08 -15.97
C VAL A 365 2.21 5.99 -17.24
N PRO A 366 2.83 7.19 -17.23
CA PRO A 366 3.28 7.92 -18.43
C PRO A 366 4.79 7.78 -18.74
N THR A 367 5.16 7.92 -20.02
CA THR A 367 6.56 8.03 -20.52
C THR A 367 6.77 9.41 -21.18
N TYR A 368 7.84 10.15 -20.85
CA TYR A 368 9.00 10.38 -21.74
C TYR A 368 10.06 11.40 -21.22
N LYS A 369 11.31 11.04 -21.57
CA LYS A 369 12.59 11.77 -21.76
C LYS A 369 13.14 12.77 -20.72
N ASP A 370 14.41 12.48 -20.43
CA ASP A 370 15.47 13.28 -19.84
C ASP A 370 15.55 13.37 -18.31
N LEU A 371 16.61 12.68 -17.85
CA LEU A 371 17.38 12.85 -16.62
C LEU A 371 16.67 12.56 -15.30
N LYS A 372 17.04 11.40 -14.75
CA LYS A 372 16.90 10.97 -13.35
C LYS A 372 15.44 10.89 -12.88
N LEU A 373 14.85 9.69 -12.82
CA LEU A 373 13.93 9.34 -11.71
C LEU A 373 13.40 7.89 -11.76
N LYS A 374 13.05 7.47 -10.54
CA LYS A 374 12.53 6.19 -10.07
C LYS A 374 11.12 5.94 -10.63
N LYS A 375 10.81 4.68 -10.94
CA LYS A 375 9.46 4.24 -11.35
C LYS A 375 8.56 4.10 -10.11
N LEU A 376 7.27 3.85 -10.27
CA LEU A 376 6.39 3.43 -9.17
C LEU A 376 5.48 2.33 -9.72
N PHE A 377 4.97 1.45 -8.87
CA PHE A 377 3.98 0.44 -9.24
C PHE A 377 2.90 0.43 -8.18
N PHE A 378 1.65 0.27 -8.60
CA PHE A 378 0.51 0.10 -7.72
C PHE A 378 -0.15 -1.23 -8.06
N GLY A 379 -0.48 -1.99 -7.03
CA GLY A 379 -1.29 -3.19 -7.14
C GLY A 379 -2.55 -2.96 -6.35
N LEU A 380 -3.66 -2.83 -7.05
CA LEU A 380 -4.98 -2.99 -6.48
C LEU A 380 -5.53 -4.30 -7.01
N GLN A 381 -5.85 -5.21 -6.10
CA GLN A 381 -6.67 -6.37 -6.41
C GLN A 381 -8.05 -6.09 -5.86
N CYS A 382 -8.95 -5.67 -6.74
CA CYS A 382 -10.39 -5.75 -6.52
C CYS A 382 -10.94 -6.57 -7.69
N ASN A 383 -11.65 -7.65 -7.39
CA ASN A 383 -12.42 -8.38 -8.38
C ASN A 383 -13.86 -8.41 -7.89
N GLU A 384 -14.77 -7.91 -8.72
CA GLU A 384 -16.06 -8.54 -8.91
C GLU A 384 -16.20 -8.96 -10.38
N ASP A 385 -16.63 -10.22 -10.53
CA ASP A 385 -17.02 -11.00 -11.71
C ASP A 385 -16.26 -10.88 -13.05
#